data_AF-A0A942SQY6-F1
#
_entry.id   AF-A0A942SQY6-F1
#
_cell.length_a   1.000
_cell.length_b   1.000
_cell.length_c   1.000
_cell.angle_alpha   90.00
_cell.angle_beta   90.00
_cell.angle_gamma   90.00
#
_symmetry.space_group_name_H-M   'P 1'
#
loop_
_entity.id
_entity.type
_entity.pdbx_description
1 polymer ?
#
loop_
_entity_poly.entity_id
_entity_poly.type
_entity_poly.pdbx_seq_one_letter_code
_entity_poly.pdbx_strand_id
1 'polypeptide(L)'
;MKRMRFEPPKEYYNNRIEGIDEQICDLIKQRKELSNNDPGFPTKEHIHAWSKKYNFYEDFLNSVFAHFLNEDIYKPVVEPQGFLKNIPILRSFEKDDVFYSVTFVRQYENASVVHFNIDREDSDDEIPRRFREPIYFDLTIEGRGVEYDSRNQGGGGSGGHSSYTFIVSPALPDDISNIKLVFKECKVPFQKPTGFEFVI
;
A
#
# COMPACT_ATOMS: atom_id res chain seq x y z
N MET A 1 9.98 -0.15 0.31
CA MET A 1 11.11 -0.84 -0.40
C MET A 1 10.95 -0.65 -1.89
N LYS A 2 11.97 -0.12 -2.58
CA LYS A 2 12.01 -0.11 -4.06
C LYS A 2 11.86 -1.56 -4.53
N ARG A 3 10.77 -1.89 -5.22
CA ARG A 3 10.66 -3.20 -5.86
C ARG A 3 11.86 -3.32 -6.79
N MET A 4 12.71 -4.32 -6.55
CA MET A 4 13.75 -4.65 -7.51
C MET A 4 13.05 -4.88 -8.84
N ARG A 5 13.51 -4.19 -9.89
CA ARG A 5 12.98 -4.42 -11.23
C ARG A 5 13.22 -5.90 -11.53
N PHE A 6 12.14 -6.64 -11.76
CA PHE A 6 12.26 -7.99 -12.24
C PHE A 6 12.94 -7.92 -13.60
N GLU A 7 14.08 -8.59 -13.73
CA GLU A 7 14.76 -8.74 -15.01
C GLU A 7 14.41 -10.13 -15.55
N PRO A 8 13.52 -10.23 -16.55
CA PRO A 8 13.20 -11.52 -17.14
C PRO A 8 14.42 -12.09 -17.86
N PRO A 9 14.55 -13.43 -17.94
CA PRO A 9 15.52 -14.07 -18.82
C PRO A 9 15.37 -13.54 -20.26
N LYS A 10 16.46 -13.07 -20.85
CA LYS A 10 16.46 -12.48 -22.21
C LYS A 10 16.76 -13.50 -23.31
N GLU A 11 17.13 -14.72 -22.93
CA GLU A 11 17.74 -15.70 -23.84
C GLU A 11 16.72 -16.54 -24.61
N TYR A 12 15.53 -16.80 -24.04
CA TYR A 12 14.55 -17.68 -24.66
C TYR A 12 13.11 -17.37 -24.25
N TYR A 13 12.24 -17.20 -25.25
CA TYR A 13 10.79 -17.23 -25.14
C TYR A 13 10.22 -18.20 -26.19
N ASN A 14 9.35 -19.12 -25.79
CA ASN A 14 8.77 -20.10 -26.69
C ASN A 14 7.51 -19.51 -27.36
N ASN A 15 7.64 -18.95 -28.56
CA ASN A 15 6.52 -18.31 -29.29
C ASN A 15 5.28 -19.21 -29.48
N ARG A 16 5.36 -20.53 -29.29
CA ARG A 16 4.17 -21.41 -29.33
C ARG A 16 3.18 -21.15 -28.19
N ILE A 17 3.60 -20.51 -27.10
CA ILE A 17 2.73 -20.20 -25.96
C ILE A 17 2.17 -18.77 -26.02
N GLU A 18 2.54 -17.97 -27.01
CA GLU A 18 2.12 -16.56 -27.14
C GLU A 18 0.60 -16.40 -27.11
N GLY A 19 -0.12 -17.23 -27.87
CA GLY A 19 -1.59 -17.20 -27.87
C GLY A 19 -2.22 -17.63 -26.54
N ILE A 20 -1.51 -18.44 -25.73
CA ILE A 20 -1.96 -18.79 -24.37
C ILE A 20 -1.73 -17.61 -23.42
N ASP A 21 -0.58 -16.96 -23.51
CA ASP A 21 -0.24 -15.80 -22.68
C ASP A 21 -1.19 -14.61 -22.93
N GLU A 22 -1.58 -14.39 -24.19
CA GLU A 22 -2.59 -13.40 -24.55
C GLU A 22 -3.97 -13.76 -23.96
N GLN A 23 -4.37 -15.03 -24.03
CA GLN A 23 -5.62 -15.50 -23.40
C GLN A 23 -5.59 -15.35 -21.87
N ILE A 24 -4.44 -15.57 -21.23
CA ILE A 24 -4.28 -15.31 -19.79
C ILE A 24 -4.52 -13.83 -19.50
N CYS A 25 -3.95 -12.91 -20.29
CA CYS A 25 -4.19 -11.47 -20.14
C CYS A 25 -5.68 -11.12 -20.28
N ASP A 26 -6.36 -11.67 -21.29
CA ASP A 26 -7.78 -11.44 -21.50
C ASP A 26 -8.64 -11.98 -20.35
N LEU A 27 -8.35 -13.19 -19.86
CA LEU A 27 -9.04 -13.78 -18.70
C LEU A 27 -8.83 -12.98 -17.41
N ILE A 28 -7.63 -12.45 -17.18
CA ILE A 28 -7.35 -11.57 -16.03
C ILE A 28 -8.21 -10.30 -16.13
N LYS A 29 -8.28 -9.69 -17.32
CA LYS A 29 -9.13 -8.52 -17.56
C LYS A 29 -10.61 -8.83 -17.32
N GLN A 30 -11.13 -9.91 -17.90
CA GLN A 30 -12.52 -10.33 -17.70
C GLN A 30 -12.84 -10.55 -16.22
N ARG A 31 -11.93 -11.20 -15.47
CA ARG A 31 -12.08 -11.39 -14.02
C ARG A 31 -12.19 -10.06 -13.28
N LYS A 32 -11.38 -9.07 -13.65
CA LYS A 32 -11.38 -7.73 -13.04
C LYS A 32 -12.69 -6.98 -13.30
N GLU A 33 -13.19 -7.04 -14.53
CA GLU A 33 -14.44 -6.40 -14.92
C GLU A 33 -15.66 -7.05 -14.23
N LEU A 34 -15.73 -8.39 -14.22
CA LEU A 34 -16.82 -9.13 -13.57
C LEU A 34 -16.90 -8.94 -12.06
N SER A 35 -15.76 -8.65 -11.43
CA SER A 35 -15.65 -8.42 -9.99
C SER A 35 -15.72 -6.95 -9.60
N ASN A 36 -15.92 -6.03 -10.56
CA ASN A 36 -15.89 -4.59 -10.33
C ASN A 36 -14.63 -4.13 -9.56
N ASN A 37 -13.47 -4.67 -9.95
CA ASN A 37 -12.18 -4.44 -9.29
C ASN A 37 -12.11 -4.91 -7.81
N ASP A 38 -13.05 -5.74 -7.36
CA ASP A 38 -13.01 -6.45 -6.07
C ASP A 38 -12.95 -7.98 -6.31
N PRO A 39 -11.80 -8.50 -6.78
CA PRO A 39 -11.69 -9.86 -7.28
C PRO A 39 -12.00 -10.97 -6.27
N GLY A 40 -11.98 -10.66 -4.97
CA GLY A 40 -11.97 -11.65 -3.91
C GLY A 40 -10.82 -12.66 -4.04
N PHE A 41 -10.91 -13.75 -3.28
CA PHE A 41 -9.92 -14.82 -3.25
C PHE A 41 -10.59 -16.20 -3.33
N PRO A 42 -10.08 -17.15 -4.13
CA PRO A 42 -10.66 -18.49 -4.19
C PRO A 42 -10.62 -19.22 -2.84
N THR A 43 -11.65 -20.03 -2.54
CA THR A 43 -11.67 -20.80 -1.30
C THR A 43 -10.60 -21.90 -1.29
N LYS A 44 -10.25 -22.40 -0.10
CA LYS A 44 -9.28 -23.49 0.05
C LYS A 44 -9.68 -24.73 -0.73
N GLU A 45 -10.98 -25.04 -0.75
CA GLU A 45 -11.55 -26.18 -1.47
C GLU A 45 -11.36 -26.03 -2.99
N HIS A 46 -11.56 -24.83 -3.52
CA HIS A 46 -11.32 -24.54 -4.94
C HIS A 46 -9.83 -24.67 -5.30
N ILE A 47 -8.93 -24.08 -4.50
CA ILE A 47 -7.48 -24.19 -4.70
C ILE A 47 -7.05 -25.66 -4.71
N HIS A 48 -7.52 -26.44 -3.74
CA HIS A 48 -7.22 -27.88 -3.64
C HIS A 48 -7.77 -28.70 -4.81
N ALA A 49 -8.99 -28.39 -5.28
CA ALA A 49 -9.58 -29.08 -6.42
C ALA A 49 -8.82 -28.78 -7.72
N TRP A 50 -8.46 -27.51 -7.95
CA TRP A 50 -7.74 -27.09 -9.16
C TRP A 50 -6.27 -27.53 -9.16
N SER A 51 -5.62 -27.54 -8.00
CA SER A 51 -4.24 -28.05 -7.86
C SER A 51 -4.15 -29.50 -8.32
N LYS A 52 -5.07 -30.35 -7.85
CA LYS A 52 -5.18 -31.75 -8.28
C LYS A 52 -5.55 -31.90 -9.75
N LYS A 53 -6.54 -31.13 -10.22
CA LYS A 53 -7.05 -31.24 -11.60
C LYS A 53 -6.01 -30.88 -12.65
N TYR A 54 -5.24 -29.82 -12.42
CA TYR A 54 -4.29 -29.26 -13.38
C TYR A 54 -2.83 -29.54 -13.04
N ASN A 55 -2.59 -30.34 -11.98
CA ASN A 55 -1.25 -30.70 -11.50
C ASN A 55 -0.39 -29.48 -11.13
N PHE A 56 -0.95 -28.57 -10.33
CA PHE A 56 -0.24 -27.43 -9.73
C PHE A 56 0.01 -27.65 -8.24
N TYR A 57 1.02 -26.97 -7.71
CA TYR A 57 1.17 -26.81 -6.27
C TYR A 57 0.12 -25.81 -5.74
N GLU A 58 -0.47 -26.09 -4.58
CA GLU A 58 -1.45 -25.19 -3.96
C GLU A 58 -0.85 -23.81 -3.67
N ASP A 59 0.39 -23.75 -3.17
CA ASP A 59 1.07 -22.48 -2.89
C ASP A 59 1.33 -21.64 -4.14
N PHE A 60 1.54 -22.29 -5.29
CA PHE A 60 1.65 -21.59 -6.57
C PHE A 60 0.33 -20.90 -6.91
N LEU A 61 -0.80 -21.62 -6.82
CA LEU A 61 -2.11 -21.04 -7.06
C LEU A 61 -2.44 -19.92 -6.06
N ASN A 62 -2.15 -20.14 -4.77
CA ASN A 62 -2.32 -19.10 -3.74
C ASN A 62 -1.53 -17.84 -4.09
N SER A 63 -0.29 -17.97 -4.54
CA SER A 63 0.55 -16.84 -4.96
C SER A 63 -0.04 -16.09 -6.17
N VAL A 64 -0.45 -16.82 -7.21
CA VAL A 64 -1.09 -16.23 -8.41
C VAL A 64 -2.33 -15.42 -8.02
N PHE A 65 -3.24 -16.01 -7.25
CA PHE A 65 -4.46 -15.31 -6.83
C PHE A 65 -4.19 -14.18 -5.84
N ALA A 66 -3.13 -14.27 -5.01
CA ALA A 66 -2.73 -13.18 -4.13
C ALA A 66 -2.22 -11.95 -4.90
N HIS A 67 -1.57 -12.18 -6.05
CA HIS A 67 -1.18 -11.10 -6.95
C HIS A 67 -2.36 -10.47 -7.68
N PHE A 68 -3.38 -11.26 -8.05
CA PHE A 68 -4.61 -10.69 -8.60
C PHE A 68 -5.42 -9.92 -7.57
N LEU A 69 -5.42 -10.37 -6.31
CA LEU A 69 -6.09 -9.67 -5.21
C LEU A 69 -5.47 -8.29 -4.95
N ASN A 70 -4.16 -8.16 -5.13
CA ASN A 70 -3.42 -6.95 -4.79
C ASN A 70 -2.72 -6.33 -6.00
N GLU A 71 -3.36 -6.26 -7.17
CA GLU A 71 -2.74 -5.73 -8.41
C GLU A 71 -2.15 -4.32 -8.20
N ASP A 72 -2.79 -3.51 -7.36
CA ASP A 72 -2.39 -2.13 -7.11
C ASP A 72 -0.96 -1.97 -6.57
N ILE A 73 -0.36 -3.01 -5.99
CA ILE A 73 1.05 -3.00 -5.58
C ILE A 73 2.02 -2.89 -6.78
N TYR A 74 1.54 -3.14 -7.99
CA TYR A 74 2.30 -3.05 -9.24
C TYR A 74 2.20 -1.69 -9.94
N LYS A 75 1.35 -0.76 -9.47
CA LYS A 75 1.32 0.59 -10.05
C LYS A 75 2.73 1.22 -9.93
N PRO A 76 3.21 1.92 -10.97
CA PRO A 76 4.50 2.60 -10.92
C PRO A 76 4.57 3.57 -9.73
N VAL A 77 5.66 3.49 -8.97
CA VAL A 77 5.88 4.42 -7.86
C VAL A 77 6.46 5.72 -8.40
N VAL A 78 5.76 6.83 -8.16
CA VAL A 78 6.28 8.17 -8.49
C VAL A 78 7.50 8.45 -7.62
N GLU A 79 8.64 8.71 -8.25
CA GLU A 79 9.85 9.17 -7.55
C GLU A 79 9.79 10.71 -7.44
N PRO A 80 9.80 11.31 -6.23
CA PRO A 80 9.73 12.76 -6.06
C PRO A 80 10.99 13.43 -6.63
N GLN A 81 10.81 14.45 -7.47
CA GLN A 81 11.88 15.17 -8.18
C GLN A 81 11.65 16.68 -8.13
N GLY A 82 12.73 17.45 -8.12
CA GLY A 82 12.65 18.91 -8.01
C GLY A 82 12.09 19.34 -6.65
N PHE A 83 12.85 19.19 -5.58
CA PHE A 83 12.41 19.65 -4.25
C PHE A 83 12.18 21.17 -4.28
N LEU A 84 10.99 21.59 -3.84
CA LEU A 84 10.59 22.99 -3.82
C LEU A 84 10.71 23.59 -2.42
N LYS A 85 10.01 23.02 -1.44
CA LYS A 85 9.93 23.55 -0.06
C LYS A 85 9.35 22.54 0.92
N ASN A 86 9.41 22.86 2.21
CA ASN A 86 8.63 22.20 3.25
C ASN A 86 7.43 23.08 3.61
N ILE A 87 6.22 22.51 3.56
CA ILE A 87 4.99 23.16 3.99
C ILE A 87 4.73 22.74 5.44
N PRO A 88 4.79 23.67 6.42
CA PRO A 88 4.44 23.35 7.80
C PRO A 88 2.92 23.19 7.92
N ILE A 89 2.49 22.13 8.61
CA ILE A 89 1.07 21.76 8.72
C ILE A 89 0.62 21.69 10.17
N LEU A 90 1.48 21.12 11.02
CA LEU A 90 1.23 20.81 12.43
C LEU A 90 -0.24 20.46 12.71
N ARG A 91 -0.64 19.27 12.27
CA ARG A 91 -1.94 18.69 12.61
C ARG A 91 -1.75 17.37 13.31
N SER A 92 -2.69 17.06 14.20
CA SER A 92 -2.60 15.88 15.04
C SER A 92 -3.96 15.32 15.41
N PHE A 93 -3.95 14.06 15.78
CA PHE A 93 -5.06 13.32 16.33
C PHE A 93 -4.53 12.53 17.54
N GLU A 94 -5.31 12.42 18.61
CA GLU A 94 -4.88 11.73 19.83
C GLU A 94 -5.95 10.75 20.28
N LYS A 95 -5.54 9.53 20.63
CA LYS A 95 -6.44 8.48 21.11
C LYS A 95 -5.65 7.45 21.92
N ASP A 96 -6.21 7.02 23.04
CA ASP A 96 -5.66 5.95 23.89
C ASP A 96 -4.17 6.16 24.24
N ASP A 97 -3.80 7.39 24.62
CA ASP A 97 -2.43 7.82 24.95
C ASP A 97 -1.42 7.67 23.79
N VAL A 98 -1.92 7.62 22.56
CA VAL A 98 -1.13 7.65 21.32
C VAL A 98 -1.39 8.95 20.60
N PHE A 99 -0.31 9.68 20.32
CA PHE A 99 -0.29 10.93 19.59
C PHE A 99 0.11 10.70 18.14
N TYR A 100 -0.83 10.96 17.23
CA TYR A 100 -0.65 10.84 15.78
C TYR A 100 -0.46 12.24 15.19
N SER A 101 0.58 12.46 14.39
CA SER A 101 0.85 13.80 13.86
C SER A 101 1.43 13.84 12.45
N VAL A 102 1.12 14.93 11.74
CA VAL A 102 1.78 15.35 10.51
C VAL A 102 2.31 16.76 10.73
N THR A 103 3.63 16.88 10.84
CA THR A 103 4.29 18.15 11.18
C THR A 103 4.56 19.00 9.94
N PHE A 104 4.98 18.36 8.84
CA PHE A 104 5.24 19.02 7.56
C PHE A 104 5.00 18.08 6.37
N VAL A 105 4.80 18.67 5.20
CA VAL A 105 4.85 18.00 3.90
C VAL A 105 6.02 18.55 3.10
N ARG A 106 6.82 17.66 2.51
CA ARG A 106 7.85 18.07 1.54
C ARG A 106 7.19 18.18 0.18
N GLN A 107 7.31 19.35 -0.43
CA GLN A 107 6.76 19.63 -1.74
C GLN A 107 7.83 19.44 -2.80
N TYR A 108 7.51 18.64 -3.82
CA TYR A 108 8.28 18.46 -5.03
C TYR A 108 7.47 18.94 -6.24
N GLU A 109 8.11 19.10 -7.39
CA GLU A 109 7.44 19.51 -8.63
C GLU A 109 6.38 18.50 -9.07
N ASN A 110 6.64 17.20 -8.90
CA ASN A 110 5.79 16.11 -9.40
C ASN A 110 5.01 15.35 -8.32
N ALA A 111 5.30 15.57 -7.03
CA ALA A 111 4.69 14.85 -5.92
C ALA A 111 4.79 15.63 -4.59
N SER A 112 4.05 15.18 -3.60
CA SER A 112 4.21 15.62 -2.21
C SER A 112 4.60 14.44 -1.33
N VAL A 113 5.38 14.70 -0.29
CA VAL A 113 5.78 13.67 0.67
C VAL A 113 5.26 14.04 2.06
N VAL A 114 4.32 13.23 2.56
CA VAL A 114 3.70 13.38 3.87
C VAL A 114 4.51 12.59 4.90
N HIS A 115 4.92 13.28 5.96
CA HIS A 115 5.60 12.67 7.10
C HIS A 115 4.61 12.48 8.24
N PHE A 116 4.33 11.22 8.55
CA PHE A 116 3.38 10.81 9.56
C PHE A 116 4.11 10.19 10.75
N ASN A 117 3.84 10.70 11.95
CA ASN A 117 4.46 10.26 13.19
C ASN A 117 3.41 9.68 14.13
N ILE A 118 3.86 8.71 14.91
CA ILE A 118 3.10 8.07 15.97
C ILE A 118 4.00 8.07 17.20
N ASP A 119 3.57 8.77 18.24
CA ASP A 119 4.27 8.91 19.49
C ASP A 119 3.41 8.32 20.60
N ARG A 120 4.02 7.54 21.50
CA ARG A 120 3.38 6.98 22.69
C ARG A 120 4.42 6.83 23.79
N GLU A 121 3.98 6.84 25.04
CA GLU A 121 4.87 6.46 26.13
C GLU A 121 5.28 4.99 25.98
N ASP A 122 6.57 4.71 26.19
CA ASP A 122 7.02 3.33 26.30
C ASP A 122 6.51 2.78 27.64
N SER A 123 5.47 1.95 27.58
CA SER A 123 5.04 1.16 28.72
C SER A 123 6.14 0.15 29.09
N ASP A 124 6.55 0.11 30.36
CA ASP A 124 7.49 -0.89 30.88
C ASP A 124 6.94 -2.34 30.83
N ASP A 125 5.66 -2.55 30.45
CA ASP A 125 4.98 -3.85 30.56
C ASP A 125 4.83 -4.69 29.26
N GLU A 126 5.32 -5.93 29.45
CA GLU A 126 4.97 -7.28 28.99
C GLU A 126 5.23 -7.80 27.56
N ILE A 127 5.10 -7.02 26.48
CA ILE A 127 5.35 -7.58 25.13
C ILE A 127 6.45 -6.79 24.40
N PRO A 128 7.67 -7.36 24.27
CA PRO A 128 8.73 -6.77 23.47
C PRO A 128 8.25 -6.44 22.05
N ARG A 129 8.59 -5.26 21.51
CA ARG A 129 8.13 -4.78 20.19
C ARG A 129 8.22 -5.82 19.06
N ARG A 130 9.22 -6.69 19.09
CA ARG A 130 9.40 -7.80 18.12
C ARG A 130 8.23 -8.80 18.07
N PHE A 131 7.38 -8.82 19.08
CA PHE A 131 6.20 -9.68 19.19
C PHE A 131 4.88 -8.90 19.01
N ARG A 132 4.92 -7.57 18.87
CA ARG A 132 3.74 -6.79 18.51
C ARG A 132 3.49 -6.97 17.01
N GLU A 133 2.24 -7.23 16.62
CA GLU A 133 1.88 -7.26 15.21
C GLU A 133 2.27 -5.92 14.57
N PRO A 134 3.00 -5.90 13.45
CA PRO A 134 3.37 -4.66 12.81
C PRO A 134 2.11 -4.01 12.24
N ILE A 135 1.84 -2.80 12.73
CA ILE A 135 0.71 -1.98 12.32
C ILE A 135 1.16 -1.17 11.10
N TYR A 136 0.33 -1.16 10.05
CA TYR A 136 0.54 -0.36 8.85
C TYR A 136 -0.58 0.66 8.72
N PHE A 137 -0.27 1.75 8.02
CA PHE A 137 -1.23 2.77 7.67
C PHE A 137 -1.23 2.98 6.17
N ASP A 138 -2.43 3.07 5.61
CA ASP A 138 -2.66 3.65 4.29
C ASP A 138 -3.15 5.10 4.47
N LEU A 139 -2.82 5.93 3.48
CA LEU A 139 -3.20 7.33 3.44
C LEU A 139 -4.16 7.55 2.28
N THR A 140 -5.29 8.19 2.53
CA THR A 140 -6.18 8.73 1.50
C THR A 140 -6.23 10.24 1.64
N ILE A 141 -6.22 10.94 0.50
CA ILE A 141 -6.32 12.39 0.46
C ILE A 141 -7.74 12.75 0.04
N GLU A 142 -8.46 13.44 0.91
CA GLU A 142 -9.77 13.99 0.57
C GLU A 142 -9.66 15.50 0.40
N GLY A 143 -9.98 16.00 -0.79
CA GLY A 143 -10.03 17.44 -1.05
C GLY A 143 -10.06 17.79 -2.54
N ARG A 144 -10.67 18.94 -2.85
CA ARG A 144 -10.64 19.63 -4.16
C ARG A 144 -11.03 18.83 -5.42
N GLY A 145 -11.64 17.64 -5.28
CA GLY A 145 -12.14 16.85 -6.42
C GLY A 145 -11.04 16.28 -7.32
N VAL A 146 -9.80 16.21 -6.82
CA VAL A 146 -8.67 15.56 -7.48
C VAL A 146 -8.47 14.18 -6.86
N GLU A 147 -8.30 13.16 -7.69
CA GLU A 147 -7.93 11.83 -7.23
C GLU A 147 -6.41 11.77 -7.02
N TYR A 148 -5.99 11.36 -5.82
CA TYR A 148 -4.58 11.25 -5.45
C TYR A 148 -4.21 9.78 -5.22
N ASP A 149 -3.15 9.31 -5.86
CA ASP A 149 -2.47 8.05 -5.49
C ASP A 149 -1.52 8.32 -4.32
N SER A 150 -1.67 7.54 -3.25
CA SER A 150 -0.86 7.66 -2.04
C SER A 150 -0.11 6.36 -1.78
N ARG A 151 1.21 6.45 -1.63
CA ARG A 151 2.10 5.29 -1.51
C ARG A 151 2.92 5.36 -0.24
N ASN A 152 2.70 4.40 0.65
CA ASN A 152 3.57 4.18 1.80
C ASN A 152 4.96 3.72 1.33
N GLN A 153 6.00 4.52 1.60
CA GLN A 153 7.39 4.20 1.27
C GLN A 153 8.08 3.34 2.34
N GLY A 154 7.39 3.12 3.45
CA GLY A 154 7.90 2.46 4.64
C GLY A 154 7.98 3.43 5.82
N GLY A 155 8.42 2.88 6.93
CA GLY A 155 8.54 3.57 8.19
C GLY A 155 9.56 2.90 9.09
N GLY A 156 9.92 3.60 10.15
CA GLY A 156 10.85 3.14 11.17
C GLY A 156 10.55 3.80 12.50
N GLY A 157 10.92 3.13 13.58
CA GLY A 157 10.60 3.61 14.91
C GLY A 157 11.38 2.90 16.00
N SER A 158 11.56 3.61 17.11
CA SER A 158 12.22 3.17 18.35
C SER A 158 11.70 4.02 19.49
N GLY A 159 11.68 3.50 20.72
CA GLY A 159 11.57 4.35 21.92
C GLY A 159 10.32 5.23 21.97
N GLY A 160 9.13 4.65 22.06
CA GLY A 160 7.83 5.32 21.93
C GLY A 160 7.44 5.74 20.51
N HIS A 161 8.41 6.15 19.70
CA HIS A 161 8.20 6.79 18.41
C HIS A 161 8.18 5.80 17.23
N SER A 162 7.32 6.07 16.24
CA SER A 162 7.31 5.48 14.91
C SER A 162 6.99 6.55 13.87
N SER A 163 7.61 6.46 12.70
CA SER A 163 7.37 7.36 11.58
C SER A 163 7.13 6.59 10.29
N TYR A 164 6.25 7.12 9.44
CA TYR A 164 5.97 6.62 8.10
C TYR A 164 6.07 7.77 7.10
N THR A 165 6.44 7.43 5.87
CA THR A 165 6.51 8.39 4.77
C THR A 165 5.57 7.97 3.66
N PHE A 166 4.72 8.89 3.20
CA PHE A 166 3.81 8.67 2.10
C PHE A 166 4.13 9.59 0.92
N ILE A 167 4.25 9.03 -0.27
CA ILE A 167 4.32 9.82 -1.51
C ILE A 167 2.90 9.98 -2.03
N VAL A 168 2.52 11.21 -2.33
CA VAL A 168 1.22 11.59 -2.87
C VAL A 168 1.42 12.15 -4.27
N SER A 169 0.69 11.61 -5.24
CA SER A 169 0.68 12.08 -6.63
C SER A 169 -0.76 12.25 -7.15
N PRO A 170 -1.10 13.35 -7.82
CA PRO A 170 -0.24 14.51 -8.11
C PRO A 170 0.17 15.28 -6.86
N ALA A 171 1.11 16.22 -7.01
CA ALA A 171 1.52 17.13 -5.95
C ALA A 171 0.30 17.79 -5.26
N LEU A 172 0.30 17.78 -3.93
CA LEU A 172 -0.63 18.56 -3.11
C LEU A 172 -0.40 20.07 -3.39
N PRO A 173 -1.46 20.88 -3.35
CA PRO A 173 -1.33 22.33 -3.43
C PRO A 173 -0.60 22.90 -2.21
N ASP A 174 -0.01 24.08 -2.40
CA ASP A 174 0.68 24.81 -1.32
C ASP A 174 -0.22 25.11 -0.12
N ASP A 175 -1.48 25.45 -0.39
CA ASP A 175 -2.51 25.60 0.64
C ASP A 175 -3.31 24.31 0.80
N ILE A 176 -2.93 23.59 1.84
CA ILE A 176 -3.50 22.31 2.25
C ILE A 176 -4.65 22.44 3.26
N SER A 177 -5.07 23.66 3.62
CA SER A 177 -6.06 23.89 4.69
C SER A 177 -7.39 23.16 4.42
N ASN A 178 -7.74 22.99 3.16
CA ASN A 178 -8.95 22.29 2.69
C ASN A 178 -8.69 20.82 2.28
N ILE A 179 -7.55 20.26 2.67
CA ILE A 179 -7.18 18.87 2.44
C ILE A 179 -7.26 18.12 3.76
N LYS A 180 -7.89 16.96 3.72
CA LYS A 180 -7.95 16.01 4.82
C LYS A 180 -7.04 14.82 4.50
N LEU A 181 -6.19 14.48 5.45
CA LEU A 181 -5.32 13.32 5.43
C LEU A 181 -6.02 12.22 6.23
N VAL A 182 -6.59 11.24 5.53
CA VAL A 182 -7.33 10.14 6.14
C VAL A 182 -6.39 8.94 6.28
N PHE A 183 -6.06 8.59 7.52
CA PHE A 183 -5.20 7.45 7.82
C PHE A 183 -6.05 6.25 8.19
N LYS A 184 -5.82 5.11 7.53
CA LYS A 184 -6.52 3.85 7.76
C LYS A 184 -5.52 2.81 8.27
N GLU A 185 -5.80 2.23 9.42
CA GLU A 185 -4.98 1.18 9.99
C GLU A 185 -5.25 -0.15 9.29
N CYS A 186 -4.16 -0.82 8.89
CA CYS A 186 -4.17 -2.03 8.11
C CYS A 186 -3.27 -3.11 8.74
N LYS A 187 -3.74 -4.36 8.72
CA LYS A 187 -2.96 -5.55 9.12
C LYS A 187 -2.24 -6.17 7.93
N VAL A 188 -1.01 -6.60 8.18
CA VAL A 188 -0.26 -7.46 7.25
C VAL A 188 -0.79 -8.90 7.25
N PRO A 189 -0.53 -9.67 6.17
CA PRO A 189 0.19 -9.29 4.95
C PRO A 189 -0.66 -8.66 3.84
N PHE A 190 -2.00 -8.61 4.00
CA PHE A 190 -2.92 -8.23 2.93
C PHE A 190 -3.59 -6.86 3.11
N GLN A 191 -2.95 -5.95 3.85
CA GLN A 191 -3.46 -4.61 4.17
C GLN A 191 -4.94 -4.61 4.57
N LYS A 192 -5.37 -5.60 5.37
CA LYS A 192 -6.77 -5.70 5.78
C LYS A 192 -7.09 -4.56 6.75
N PRO A 193 -8.11 -3.72 6.47
CA PRO A 193 -8.49 -2.64 7.38
C PRO A 193 -8.87 -3.21 8.74
N THR A 194 -8.40 -2.58 9.83
CA THR A 194 -8.82 -2.95 11.19
C THR A 194 -10.14 -2.30 11.59
N GLY A 195 -10.59 -1.32 10.81
CA GLY A 195 -11.70 -0.43 11.15
C GLY A 195 -11.27 0.80 11.96
N PHE A 196 -9.99 0.91 12.33
CA PHE A 196 -9.46 2.13 12.93
C PHE A 196 -9.04 3.11 11.82
N GLU A 197 -9.73 4.24 11.77
CA GLU A 197 -9.54 5.31 10.80
C GLU A 197 -9.66 6.65 11.52
N PHE A 198 -8.83 7.62 11.12
CA PHE A 198 -8.90 8.98 11.64
C PHE A 198 -8.45 10.00 10.60
N VAL A 199 -8.81 11.26 10.83
CA VAL A 199 -8.53 12.38 9.92
C VAL A 199 -7.61 13.38 10.61
N ILE A 200 -6.59 13.81 9.86
CA ILE A 200 -5.67 14.91 10.18
C ILE A 200 -5.81 16.00 9.11
#